data_AF-A0A167PNU8-F1
#
_entry.id   AF-A0A167PNU8-F1
#
_cell.length_a   1.000
_cell.length_b   1.000
_cell.length_c   1.000
_cell.angle_alpha   90.00
_cell.angle_beta   90.00
_cell.angle_gamma   90.00
#
_symmetry.space_group_name_H-M   'P 1'
#
loop_
_entity.id
_entity.type
_entity.pdbx_description
1 polymer ?
#
loop_
_entity_poly.entity_id
_entity_poly.type
_entity_poly.pdbx_seq_one_letter_code
_entity_poly.pdbx_strand_id
1 'polypeptide(L)'
;MAASSTVDPRVCQLPAPESTRAMQNIIHHIMKGEAFADDIGAKWEGIAQKPSLIISDMIMGDVALPMKETYKLPVYVFWITIASAFTRVFGTLAAGGQAEGYVEECDAIEADPARANGRTFAEIAKQTFAYSGRYPDDIVRVKGLKPSYEWEDFPQDYWLSGMYWSIAGTNALIKNADGLLLPTSLQLDKEGTEGVMEWFSRPILSLGPQLPRSYLDSQISVSSHASSGAEFKISYANAKAEEGTEVDPCIAFLDEALAKHGANSVLYISFGSIMVPKDTHLGYLFDVLLELEQPIPFLFAAASPAFQLPDGLAEKVAASGRGLIVPWAPQQQVFQHPATGWALSHCGSGGLSEALAQGIPLIAWPIAVDQPQNARWVSEVLHVAFELLQVRVGLGQKKAFRGDPNGTDIIGTEEAIKAEMKDVLKRALGEQGKKKRANASKVKQIIHDSEMPGGQVDQHFELLGKLIA
;
A
#
# COMPACT_ATOMS: atom_id res chain seq x y z
N MET A 1 2.91 11.05 14.89
CA MET A 1 3.09 12.02 13.78
C MET A 1 1.87 12.92 13.65
N ALA A 2 1.66 13.83 14.59
CA ALA A 2 0.76 14.97 14.40
C ALA A 2 1.62 16.14 13.91
N ALA A 3 1.97 16.13 12.63
CA ALA A 3 2.74 17.23 12.02
C ALA A 3 1.91 17.85 10.90
N SER A 4 1.09 18.80 11.33
CA SER A 4 0.76 20.02 10.59
C SER A 4 0.03 19.86 9.26
N SER A 5 -1.30 19.77 9.32
CA SER A 5 -2.19 20.08 8.20
C SER A 5 -2.25 21.58 7.85
N THR A 6 -1.58 22.44 8.64
CA THR A 6 -1.66 23.91 8.55
C THR A 6 -0.38 24.60 8.09
N VAL A 7 0.75 23.89 8.07
CA VAL A 7 2.02 24.43 7.55
C VAL A 7 1.94 24.44 6.03
N ASP A 8 2.49 25.50 5.43
CA ASP A 8 2.61 25.60 3.99
C ASP A 8 3.42 24.41 3.44
N PRO A 9 2.82 23.52 2.63
CA PRO A 9 3.51 22.35 2.11
C PRO A 9 4.74 22.69 1.25
N ARG A 10 4.85 23.90 0.70
CA ARG A 10 6.01 24.34 -0.10
C ARG A 10 7.30 24.36 0.70
N VAL A 11 7.23 24.46 2.03
CA VAL A 11 8.41 24.41 2.92
C VAL A 11 8.63 23.03 3.54
N CYS A 12 7.76 22.05 3.28
CA CYS A 12 7.83 20.69 3.82
C CYS A 12 8.42 19.69 2.81
N GLN A 13 9.58 20.00 2.23
CA GLN A 13 10.24 19.11 1.27
C GLN A 13 10.45 17.71 1.85
N LEU A 14 10.09 16.69 1.06
CA LEU A 14 10.17 15.29 1.44
C LEU A 14 10.84 14.50 0.30
N PRO A 15 12.05 13.94 0.52
CA PRO A 15 12.88 14.03 1.72
C PRO A 15 13.44 15.44 1.99
N ALA A 16 13.94 15.67 3.20
CA ALA A 16 14.52 16.97 3.57
C ALA A 16 15.78 17.30 2.75
N PRO A 17 16.05 18.59 2.44
CA PRO A 17 17.23 19.03 1.68
C PRO A 17 18.57 18.58 2.27
N GLU A 18 18.67 18.48 3.59
CA GLU A 18 19.86 17.98 4.28
C GLU A 18 20.11 16.51 3.94
N SER A 19 19.06 15.68 3.97
CA SER A 19 19.12 14.26 3.67
C SER A 19 19.45 14.01 2.19
N THR A 20 18.84 14.76 1.27
CA THR A 20 19.12 14.60 -0.17
C THR A 20 20.55 15.02 -0.52
N ARG A 21 21.07 16.10 0.07
CA ARG A 21 22.48 16.51 -0.08
C ARG A 21 23.45 15.48 0.48
N ALA A 22 23.15 14.89 1.65
CA ALA A 22 23.98 13.83 2.22
C ALA A 22 24.07 12.62 1.27
N MET A 23 22.94 12.21 0.70
CA MET A 23 22.90 11.12 -0.29
C MET A 23 23.64 11.46 -1.58
N GLN A 24 23.52 12.69 -2.09
CA GLN A 24 24.31 13.13 -3.26
C GLN A 24 25.82 13.03 -2.99
N ASN A 25 26.28 13.45 -1.80
CA ASN A 25 27.68 13.35 -1.43
C ASN A 25 28.17 11.89 -1.37
N ILE A 26 27.36 10.99 -0.82
CA ILE A 26 27.65 9.54 -0.82
C ILE A 26 27.80 9.03 -2.26
N ILE A 27 26.87 9.36 -3.16
CA ILE A 27 26.93 8.93 -4.56
C ILE A 27 28.17 9.53 -5.25
N HIS A 28 28.54 10.77 -4.95
CA HIS A 28 29.77 11.36 -5.48
C HIS A 28 31.02 10.58 -5.07
N HIS A 29 31.14 10.15 -3.80
CA HIS A 29 32.24 9.31 -3.35
C HIS A 29 32.25 7.94 -4.04
N ILE A 30 31.08 7.30 -4.16
CA ILE A 30 30.92 6.04 -4.91
C ILE A 30 31.42 6.19 -6.34
N MET A 31 31.02 7.25 -7.05
CA MET A 31 31.42 7.47 -8.44
C MET A 31 32.90 7.85 -8.61
N LYS A 32 33.56 8.33 -7.55
CA LYS A 32 35.01 8.59 -7.50
C LYS A 32 35.83 7.38 -7.04
N GLY A 33 35.19 6.35 -6.50
CA GLY A 33 35.88 5.20 -5.88
C GLY A 33 36.55 5.56 -4.55
N GLU A 34 36.03 6.57 -3.86
CA GLU A 34 36.55 7.07 -2.59
C GLU A 34 35.79 6.43 -1.42
N ALA A 35 36.51 6.18 -0.32
CA ALA A 35 35.88 5.80 0.95
C ALA A 35 35.07 6.98 1.51
N PHE A 36 33.98 6.67 2.23
CA PHE A 36 33.14 7.67 2.89
C PHE A 36 32.62 7.14 4.23
N ALA A 37 32.06 8.04 5.05
CA ALA A 37 31.28 7.67 6.22
C ALA A 37 29.84 8.13 6.02
N ASP A 38 28.88 7.31 6.44
CA ASP A 38 27.48 7.71 6.47
C ASP A 38 27.15 8.56 7.71
N ASP A 39 25.90 8.98 7.81
CA ASP A 39 25.37 9.83 8.86
C ASP A 39 25.30 9.15 10.23
N ILE A 40 25.35 7.81 10.30
CA ILE A 40 25.47 7.05 11.55
C ILE A 40 26.94 6.72 11.90
N GLY A 41 27.89 7.20 11.09
CA GLY A 41 29.33 7.04 11.31
C GLY A 41 29.89 5.68 10.87
N ALA A 42 29.11 4.86 10.16
CA ALA A 42 29.62 3.65 9.57
C ALA A 42 30.51 4.01 8.37
N LYS A 43 31.65 3.32 8.26
CA LYS A 43 32.65 3.58 7.23
C LYS A 43 32.49 2.59 6.09
N TRP A 44 32.52 3.13 4.88
CA TRP A 44 32.36 2.40 3.64
C TRP A 44 33.63 2.58 2.80
N GLU A 45 34.23 1.47 2.41
CA GLU A 45 35.40 1.49 1.52
C GLU A 45 35.00 1.89 0.10
N GLY A 46 35.93 2.52 -0.62
CA GLY A 46 35.72 2.89 -2.01
C GLY A 46 35.54 1.67 -2.91
N ILE A 47 34.58 1.73 -3.83
CA ILE A 47 34.36 0.67 -4.82
C ILE A 47 35.03 1.01 -6.14
N ALA A 48 35.70 0.02 -6.76
CA ALA A 48 36.37 0.22 -8.05
C ALA A 48 35.36 0.19 -9.22
N GLN A 49 34.32 -0.64 -9.11
CA GLN A 49 33.29 -0.75 -10.14
C GLN A 49 32.24 0.35 -9.95
N LYS A 50 32.19 1.29 -10.89
CA LYS A 50 31.23 2.39 -10.85
C LYS A 50 29.84 1.89 -11.25
N PRO A 51 28.77 2.37 -10.59
CA PRO A 51 27.40 2.14 -11.02
C PRO A 51 27.16 2.58 -12.47
N SER A 52 26.36 1.81 -13.21
CA SER A 52 25.91 2.12 -14.57
C SER A 52 24.41 2.50 -14.64
N LEU A 53 23.70 2.44 -13.51
CA LEU A 53 22.25 2.66 -13.41
C LEU A 53 21.90 3.27 -12.05
N ILE A 54 20.88 4.12 -12.04
CA ILE A 54 20.20 4.57 -10.82
C ILE A 54 18.78 4.00 -10.83
N ILE A 55 18.45 3.20 -9.80
CA ILE A 55 17.06 2.85 -9.48
C ILE A 55 16.63 3.76 -8.33
N SER A 56 15.68 4.64 -8.60
CA SER A 56 15.24 5.66 -7.66
C SER A 56 13.85 5.33 -7.13
N ASP A 57 13.66 5.38 -5.82
CA ASP A 57 12.31 5.58 -5.28
C ASP A 57 11.73 6.90 -5.84
N MET A 58 10.41 6.94 -6.00
CA MET A 58 9.67 8.08 -6.52
C MET A 58 9.96 9.39 -5.77
N ILE A 59 10.22 9.37 -4.46
CA ILE A 59 10.46 10.60 -3.69
C ILE A 59 11.90 11.09 -3.77
N MET A 60 12.80 10.33 -4.38
CA MET A 60 14.25 10.62 -4.40
C MET A 60 14.68 11.46 -5.62
N GLY A 61 13.75 12.25 -6.20
CA GLY A 61 14.00 13.06 -7.40
C GLY A 61 15.16 14.04 -7.24
N ASP A 62 15.25 14.69 -6.09
CA ASP A 62 16.33 15.63 -5.76
C ASP A 62 17.70 14.95 -5.62
N VAL A 63 17.76 13.62 -5.52
CA VAL A 63 19.01 12.86 -5.56
C VAL A 63 19.24 12.33 -6.98
N ALA A 64 18.26 11.67 -7.58
CA ALA A 64 18.43 10.97 -8.84
C ALA A 64 18.69 11.91 -10.02
N LEU A 65 18.00 13.06 -10.11
CA LEU A 65 18.14 13.96 -11.26
C LEU A 65 19.50 14.67 -11.32
N PRO A 66 20.04 15.25 -10.22
CA PRO A 66 21.40 15.80 -10.26
C PRO A 66 22.47 14.76 -10.59
N MET A 67 22.29 13.50 -10.13
CA MET A 67 23.23 12.42 -10.43
C MET A 67 23.14 11.98 -11.89
N LYS A 68 21.93 11.90 -12.46
CA LYS A 68 21.73 11.70 -13.90
C LYS A 68 22.42 12.78 -14.71
N GLU A 69 22.26 14.05 -14.33
CA GLU A 69 22.87 15.14 -15.07
C GLU A 69 24.39 15.11 -14.99
N THR A 70 24.94 14.86 -13.80
CA THR A 70 26.38 14.87 -13.55
C THR A 70 27.09 13.68 -14.20
N TYR A 71 26.54 12.48 -14.04
CA TYR A 71 27.20 11.23 -14.42
C TYR A 71 26.64 10.60 -15.69
N LYS A 72 25.57 11.17 -16.27
CA LYS A 72 24.89 10.67 -17.49
C LYS A 72 24.42 9.22 -17.35
N LEU A 73 24.04 8.82 -16.12
CA LEU A 73 23.51 7.50 -15.84
C LEU A 73 22.01 7.44 -16.16
N PRO A 74 21.51 6.32 -16.71
CA PRO A 74 20.07 6.08 -16.82
C PRO A 74 19.43 6.04 -15.42
N VAL A 75 18.23 6.61 -15.31
CA VAL A 75 17.41 6.64 -14.09
C VAL A 75 16.11 5.88 -14.35
N TYR A 76 15.90 4.83 -13.59
CA TYR A 76 14.65 4.09 -13.56
C TYR A 76 13.93 4.38 -12.24
N VAL A 77 12.65 4.71 -12.31
CA VAL A 77 11.84 4.93 -11.11
C VAL A 77 11.28 3.59 -10.66
N PHE A 78 11.46 3.26 -9.39
CA PHE A 78 10.75 2.17 -8.75
C PHE A 78 9.44 2.68 -8.17
N TRP A 79 8.32 2.19 -8.72
CA TRP A 79 6.99 2.46 -8.19
C TRP A 79 6.64 1.47 -7.08
N ILE A 80 5.73 1.86 -6.19
CA ILE A 80 5.47 1.15 -4.94
C ILE A 80 4.20 0.28 -4.95
N THR A 81 3.33 0.41 -5.96
CA THR A 81 2.07 -0.37 -6.03
C THR A 81 1.62 -0.68 -7.46
N ILE A 82 0.34 -1.01 -7.67
CA ILE A 82 -0.27 -1.29 -8.97
C ILE A 82 -0.03 -0.15 -9.99
N ALA A 83 0.05 -0.53 -11.26
CA ALA A 83 0.31 0.36 -12.38
C ALA A 83 -0.81 1.40 -12.57
N SER A 84 -2.05 1.01 -12.29
CA SER A 84 -3.19 1.93 -12.34
C SER A 84 -3.05 3.08 -11.33
N ALA A 85 -2.48 2.84 -10.15
CA ALA A 85 -2.22 3.89 -9.17
C ALA A 85 -1.09 4.83 -9.64
N PHE A 86 -0.09 4.32 -10.36
CA PHE A 86 0.94 5.16 -10.99
C PHE A 86 0.32 6.12 -12.00
N THR A 87 -0.54 5.61 -12.88
CA THR A 87 -1.31 6.44 -13.83
C THR A 87 -2.19 7.45 -13.10
N ARG A 88 -2.88 7.01 -12.03
CA ARG A 88 -3.74 7.90 -11.25
C ARG A 88 -2.98 9.10 -10.69
N VAL A 89 -1.77 8.89 -10.19
CA VAL A 89 -0.96 9.97 -9.60
C VAL A 89 -0.28 10.81 -10.69
N PHE A 90 0.45 10.19 -11.64
CA PHE A 90 1.37 10.89 -12.55
C PHE A 90 0.98 10.92 -14.02
N GLY A 91 -0.09 10.22 -14.40
CA GLY A 91 -0.59 10.24 -15.76
C GLY A 91 -1.06 11.64 -16.19
N THR A 92 -1.35 11.77 -17.47
CA THR A 92 -2.04 12.96 -18.00
C THR A 92 -3.47 13.01 -17.45
N LEU A 93 -4.10 14.18 -17.47
CA LEU A 93 -5.53 14.32 -17.13
C LEU A 93 -6.41 13.42 -18.00
N ALA A 94 -6.05 13.27 -19.29
CA ALA A 94 -6.75 12.38 -20.20
C ALA A 94 -6.67 10.89 -19.80
N ALA A 95 -5.58 10.47 -19.14
CA ALA A 95 -5.40 9.13 -18.61
C ALA A 95 -6.00 8.95 -17.19
N GLY A 96 -6.62 9.98 -16.62
CA GLY A 96 -7.15 9.98 -15.25
C GLY A 96 -6.14 10.40 -14.18
N GLY A 97 -5.06 11.07 -14.58
CA GLY A 97 -3.97 11.51 -13.72
C GLY A 97 -4.29 12.70 -12.80
N GLN A 98 -3.39 12.97 -11.86
CA GLN A 98 -3.52 14.04 -10.88
C GLN A 98 -2.45 15.12 -11.06
N ALA A 99 -1.23 14.73 -11.42
CA ALA A 99 -0.06 15.60 -11.37
C ALA A 99 -0.01 16.71 -12.42
N GLU A 100 -0.52 16.47 -13.63
CA GLU A 100 -0.54 17.46 -14.71
C GLU A 100 -1.38 18.68 -14.30
N GLY A 101 -0.77 19.86 -14.13
CA GLY A 101 -1.47 21.09 -13.78
C GLY A 101 -1.83 21.25 -12.29
N TYR A 102 -1.40 20.34 -11.41
CA TYR A 102 -1.77 20.39 -9.98
C TYR A 102 -1.18 21.61 -9.26
N VAL A 103 0.11 21.87 -9.45
CA VAL A 103 0.81 22.99 -8.80
C VAL A 103 0.26 24.31 -9.32
N GLU A 104 0.12 24.41 -10.65
CA GLU A 104 -0.40 25.58 -11.33
C GLU A 104 -1.83 25.92 -10.89
N GLU A 105 -2.68 24.90 -10.69
CA GLU A 105 -4.04 25.10 -10.19
C GLU A 105 -4.04 25.56 -8.72
N CYS A 106 -3.15 25.03 -7.87
CA CYS A 106 -3.03 25.49 -6.49
C CYS A 106 -2.61 26.96 -6.42
N ASP A 107 -1.58 27.34 -7.18
CA ASP A 107 -1.09 28.73 -7.25
C ASP A 107 -2.16 29.67 -7.84
N ALA A 108 -2.90 29.22 -8.86
CA ALA A 108 -3.97 30.01 -9.46
C ALA A 108 -5.17 30.21 -8.52
N ILE A 109 -5.49 29.23 -7.66
CA ILE A 109 -6.51 29.39 -6.62
C ILE A 109 -6.03 30.36 -5.55
N GLU A 110 -4.78 30.26 -5.09
CA GLU A 110 -4.20 31.16 -4.07
C GLU A 110 -4.16 32.62 -4.57
N ALA A 111 -3.80 32.83 -5.84
CA ALA A 111 -3.68 34.16 -6.44
C ALA A 111 -5.02 34.88 -6.68
N ASP A 112 -6.14 34.17 -6.68
CA ASP A 112 -7.49 34.73 -6.85
C ASP A 112 -8.22 34.77 -5.49
N PRO A 113 -8.41 35.95 -4.87
CA PRO A 113 -9.07 36.05 -3.56
C PRO A 113 -10.49 35.46 -3.50
N ALA A 114 -11.24 35.52 -4.61
CA ALA A 114 -12.59 34.98 -4.67
C ALA A 114 -12.56 33.44 -4.71
N ARG A 115 -11.60 32.86 -5.45
CA ARG A 115 -11.38 31.41 -5.44
C ARG A 115 -10.78 30.97 -4.11
N ALA A 116 -9.69 31.58 -3.64
CA ALA A 116 -9.05 31.26 -2.36
C ALA A 116 -10.05 31.24 -1.20
N ASN A 117 -10.98 32.20 -1.17
CA ASN A 117 -12.06 32.27 -0.19
C ASN A 117 -11.53 32.16 1.26
N GLY A 118 -10.41 32.82 1.55
CA GLY A 118 -9.76 32.82 2.86
C GLY A 118 -8.99 31.55 3.23
N ARG A 119 -8.93 30.55 2.36
CA ARG A 119 -8.15 29.32 2.59
C ARG A 119 -6.65 29.57 2.49
N THR A 120 -5.90 28.90 3.34
CA THR A 120 -4.43 28.80 3.26
C THR A 120 -3.98 27.95 2.08
N PHE A 121 -2.73 28.07 1.64
CA PHE A 121 -2.17 27.21 0.59
C PHE A 121 -2.27 25.72 0.94
N ALA A 122 -2.09 25.35 2.21
CA ALA A 122 -2.21 23.96 2.66
C ALA A 122 -3.63 23.39 2.45
N GLU A 123 -4.66 24.19 2.74
CA GLU A 123 -6.07 23.82 2.51
C GLU A 123 -6.38 23.75 1.01
N ILE A 124 -5.87 24.69 0.22
CA ILE A 124 -5.98 24.68 -1.24
C ILE A 124 -5.34 23.41 -1.80
N ALA A 125 -4.09 23.12 -1.45
CA ALA A 125 -3.35 21.95 -1.91
C ALA A 125 -4.08 20.63 -1.58
N LYS A 126 -4.56 20.49 -0.33
CA LYS A 126 -5.34 19.33 0.11
C LYS A 126 -6.63 19.18 -0.70
N GLN A 127 -7.37 20.27 -0.87
CA GLN A 127 -8.65 20.23 -1.58
C GLN A 127 -8.44 19.92 -3.07
N THR A 128 -7.49 20.58 -3.74
CA THR A 128 -7.17 20.31 -5.15
C THR A 128 -6.70 18.87 -5.36
N PHE A 129 -6.01 18.28 -4.38
CA PHE A 129 -5.57 16.88 -4.45
C PHE A 129 -6.78 15.93 -4.42
N ALA A 130 -7.71 16.16 -3.50
CA ALA A 130 -8.87 15.29 -3.29
C ALA A 130 -10.01 15.53 -4.31
N TYR A 131 -10.16 16.76 -4.77
CA TYR A 131 -11.18 17.16 -5.74
C TYR A 131 -10.73 18.42 -6.49
N SER A 132 -10.17 18.23 -7.69
CA SER A 132 -9.63 19.30 -8.50
C SER A 132 -10.68 20.01 -9.34
N GLY A 133 -11.83 19.38 -9.58
CA GLY A 133 -12.87 19.92 -10.48
C GLY A 133 -12.47 19.92 -11.96
N ARG A 134 -11.33 19.28 -12.31
CA ARG A 134 -10.83 19.19 -13.70
C ARG A 134 -11.52 18.09 -14.50
N TYR A 135 -12.29 17.23 -13.85
CA TYR A 135 -13.14 16.22 -14.47
C TYR A 135 -14.58 16.76 -14.58
N PRO A 136 -15.12 17.00 -15.78
CA PRO A 136 -16.42 17.68 -15.94
C PRO A 136 -17.61 16.99 -15.28
N ASP A 137 -17.53 15.67 -15.10
CA ASP A 137 -18.55 14.83 -14.48
C ASP A 137 -18.11 14.28 -13.11
N ASP A 138 -17.01 14.81 -12.56
CA ASP A 138 -16.33 14.35 -11.36
C ASP A 138 -15.83 12.89 -11.41
N ILE A 139 -15.91 12.23 -12.57
CA ILE A 139 -15.60 10.81 -12.75
C ILE A 139 -14.20 10.65 -13.32
N VAL A 140 -13.33 10.03 -12.51
CA VAL A 140 -11.98 9.64 -12.88
C VAL A 140 -12.04 8.30 -13.62
N ARG A 141 -11.32 8.24 -14.75
CA ARG A 141 -11.22 7.05 -15.60
C ARG A 141 -9.75 6.72 -15.80
N VAL A 142 -9.32 5.64 -15.14
CA VAL A 142 -7.95 5.12 -15.24
C VAL A 142 -8.04 3.69 -15.77
N LYS A 143 -7.33 3.39 -16.87
CA LYS A 143 -7.30 2.03 -17.43
C LYS A 143 -6.76 1.06 -16.38
N GLY A 144 -7.43 -0.08 -16.21
CA GLY A 144 -7.16 -1.05 -15.13
C GLY A 144 -7.95 -0.85 -13.84
N LEU A 145 -8.72 0.24 -13.71
CA LEU A 145 -9.68 0.47 -12.62
C LEU A 145 -11.08 0.71 -13.16
N LYS A 146 -12.09 0.43 -12.33
CA LYS A 146 -13.46 0.89 -12.60
C LYS A 146 -13.53 2.41 -12.36
N PRO A 147 -14.37 3.14 -13.13
CA PRO A 147 -14.56 4.57 -12.91
C PRO A 147 -15.00 4.85 -11.47
N SER A 148 -14.57 5.99 -10.93
CA SER A 148 -14.91 6.44 -9.58
C SER A 148 -15.10 7.94 -9.55
N TYR A 149 -15.76 8.45 -8.52
CA TYR A 149 -15.65 9.88 -8.27
C TYR A 149 -14.24 10.25 -7.80
N GLU A 150 -13.82 11.49 -8.08
CA GLU A 150 -12.48 11.99 -7.72
C GLU A 150 -12.26 11.96 -6.19
N TRP A 151 -13.29 12.31 -5.40
CA TRP A 151 -13.21 12.31 -3.95
C TRP A 151 -13.06 10.92 -3.32
N GLU A 152 -13.28 9.83 -4.07
CA GLU A 152 -13.11 8.48 -3.53
C GLU A 152 -11.65 8.13 -3.22
N ASP A 153 -10.69 8.90 -3.76
CA ASP A 153 -9.28 8.78 -3.42
C ASP A 153 -8.94 9.34 -2.03
N PHE A 154 -9.91 9.93 -1.32
CA PHE A 154 -9.71 10.54 0.00
C PHE A 154 -10.69 9.97 1.05
N PRO A 155 -10.65 8.66 1.33
CA PRO A 155 -11.65 7.98 2.16
C PRO A 155 -11.58 8.37 3.64
N GLN A 156 -10.39 8.64 4.17
CA GLN A 156 -10.19 9.11 5.55
C GLN A 156 -9.69 10.56 5.55
N ASP A 157 -9.88 11.27 6.66
CA ASP A 157 -9.34 12.62 6.81
C ASP A 157 -7.84 12.56 7.12
N TYR A 158 -7.05 12.29 6.09
CA TYR A 158 -5.60 12.11 6.23
C TYR A 158 -4.87 12.96 5.20
N TRP A 159 -4.21 14.02 5.68
CA TRP A 159 -3.37 14.88 4.88
C TRP A 159 -2.06 15.15 5.61
N LEU A 160 -0.95 14.84 4.97
CA LEU A 160 0.36 15.30 5.42
C LEU A 160 0.84 16.37 4.44
N SER A 161 1.43 17.45 4.94
CA SER A 161 1.99 18.51 4.09
C SER A 161 3.04 17.98 3.10
N GLY A 162 3.73 16.88 3.43
CA GLY A 162 4.62 16.17 2.50
C GLY A 162 3.92 15.49 1.31
N MET A 163 2.60 15.25 1.35
CA MET A 163 1.86 14.65 0.22
C MET A 163 1.81 15.57 -0.99
N TYR A 164 1.87 16.89 -0.77
CA TYR A 164 2.04 17.84 -1.86
C TYR A 164 3.28 17.49 -2.69
N TRP A 165 4.39 17.10 -2.05
CA TRP A 165 5.63 16.73 -2.73
C TRP A 165 5.53 15.41 -3.50
N SER A 166 4.65 14.49 -3.08
CA SER A 166 4.36 13.28 -3.85
C SER A 166 3.84 13.58 -5.26
N ILE A 167 3.21 14.74 -5.47
CA ILE A 167 2.86 15.23 -6.81
C ILE A 167 3.90 16.25 -7.29
N ALA A 168 4.05 17.37 -6.58
CA ALA A 168 4.80 18.53 -7.05
C ALA A 168 6.29 18.25 -7.25
N GLY A 169 6.93 17.55 -6.30
CA GLY A 169 8.35 17.22 -6.36
C GLY A 169 8.65 16.02 -7.24
N THR A 170 7.88 14.96 -7.06
CA THR A 170 8.10 13.69 -7.77
C THR A 170 7.84 13.79 -9.26
N ASN A 171 6.91 14.65 -9.71
CA ASN A 171 6.56 14.77 -11.13
C ASN A 171 7.77 15.12 -12.02
N ALA A 172 8.73 15.90 -11.51
CA ALA A 172 9.97 16.19 -12.22
C ALA A 172 10.79 14.92 -12.46
N LEU A 173 10.92 14.04 -11.45
CA LEU A 173 11.59 12.75 -11.59
C LEU A 173 10.88 11.89 -12.65
N ILE A 174 9.56 11.76 -12.56
CA ILE A 174 8.78 10.93 -13.49
C ILE A 174 8.94 11.43 -14.94
N LYS A 175 8.88 12.75 -15.17
CA LYS A 175 9.05 13.34 -16.50
C LYS A 175 10.43 13.10 -17.09
N ASN A 176 11.47 12.99 -16.26
CA ASN A 176 12.86 12.87 -16.68
C ASN A 176 13.46 11.46 -16.53
N ALA A 177 12.70 10.50 -16.00
CA ALA A 177 13.11 9.11 -15.89
C ALA A 177 13.23 8.44 -17.27
N ASP A 178 14.20 7.54 -17.42
CA ASP A 178 14.42 6.74 -18.63
C ASP A 178 13.57 5.47 -18.66
N GLY A 179 13.05 5.04 -17.51
CA GLY A 179 12.16 3.90 -17.42
C GLY A 179 11.47 3.76 -16.07
N LEU A 180 10.57 2.79 -15.98
CA LEU A 180 9.74 2.51 -14.81
C LEU A 180 9.86 1.04 -14.43
N LEU A 181 10.05 0.78 -13.14
CA LEU A 181 9.94 -0.54 -12.54
C LEU A 181 8.61 -0.60 -11.78
N LEU A 182 7.76 -1.55 -12.14
CA LEU A 182 6.47 -1.76 -11.51
C LEU A 182 6.54 -2.97 -10.55
N PRO A 183 5.97 -2.87 -9.35
CA PRO A 183 5.99 -3.93 -8.33
C PRO A 183 4.87 -4.96 -8.52
N THR A 184 4.51 -5.24 -9.76
CA THR A 184 3.46 -6.19 -10.16
C THR A 184 3.96 -6.99 -11.35
N SER A 185 3.20 -8.01 -11.76
CA SER A 185 3.44 -8.76 -12.98
C SER A 185 2.47 -8.31 -14.07
N LEU A 186 2.86 -8.49 -15.34
CA LEU A 186 2.00 -8.21 -16.50
C LEU A 186 0.71 -9.03 -16.47
N GLN A 187 0.74 -10.23 -15.90
CA GLN A 187 -0.43 -11.08 -15.81
C GLN A 187 -1.37 -10.63 -14.69
N LEU A 188 -0.82 -10.11 -13.58
CA LEU A 188 -1.59 -9.66 -12.43
C LEU A 188 -2.28 -8.31 -12.68
N ASP A 189 -1.57 -7.34 -13.26
CA ASP A 189 -2.08 -5.99 -13.51
C ASP A 189 -1.92 -5.58 -14.99
N LYS A 190 -2.49 -6.40 -15.87
CA LYS A 190 -2.37 -6.25 -17.32
C LYS A 190 -2.89 -4.91 -17.82
N GLU A 191 -4.17 -4.61 -17.57
CA GLU A 191 -4.82 -3.41 -18.08
C GLU A 191 -4.22 -2.14 -17.49
N GLY A 192 -3.86 -2.16 -16.20
CA GLY A 192 -3.16 -1.05 -15.55
C GLY A 192 -1.81 -0.79 -16.20
N THR A 193 -1.03 -1.84 -16.46
CA THR A 193 0.28 -1.71 -17.11
C THR A 193 0.15 -1.21 -18.55
N GLU A 194 -0.80 -1.72 -19.32
CA GLU A 194 -1.10 -1.20 -20.66
C GLU A 194 -1.49 0.28 -20.60
N GLY A 195 -2.25 0.70 -19.58
CA GLY A 195 -2.59 2.11 -19.37
C GLY A 195 -1.36 2.99 -19.17
N VAL A 196 -0.38 2.52 -18.40
CA VAL A 196 0.90 3.23 -18.25
C VAL A 196 1.66 3.30 -19.58
N MET A 197 1.69 2.21 -20.35
CA MET A 197 2.37 2.17 -21.66
C MET A 197 1.82 3.21 -22.64
N GLU A 198 0.50 3.49 -22.60
CA GLU A 198 -0.16 4.43 -23.50
C GLU A 198 0.32 5.89 -23.31
N TRP A 199 0.68 6.31 -22.10
CA TRP A 199 1.07 7.70 -21.82
C TRP A 199 2.55 7.89 -21.46
N PHE A 200 3.21 6.92 -20.83
CA PHE A 200 4.58 7.08 -20.33
C PHE A 200 5.63 6.99 -21.45
N SER A 201 5.37 6.21 -22.52
CA SER A 201 6.19 6.12 -23.75
C SER A 201 7.69 5.80 -23.55
N ARG A 202 8.07 5.15 -22.45
CA ARG A 202 9.45 4.75 -22.10
C ARG A 202 9.44 3.30 -21.60
N PRO A 203 10.60 2.62 -21.49
CA PRO A 203 10.70 1.28 -20.92
C PRO A 203 9.94 1.10 -19.61
N ILE A 204 9.13 0.03 -19.53
CA ILE A 204 8.40 -0.38 -18.34
C ILE A 204 8.75 -1.84 -18.05
N LEU A 205 9.12 -2.12 -16.81
CA LEU A 205 9.51 -3.45 -16.35
C LEU A 205 8.67 -3.83 -15.12
N SER A 206 7.71 -4.73 -15.33
CA SER A 206 6.94 -5.40 -14.29
C SER A 206 7.79 -6.49 -13.61
N LEU A 207 8.25 -6.26 -12.38
CA LEU A 207 9.24 -7.07 -11.66
C LEU A 207 8.73 -7.57 -10.30
N GLY A 208 7.42 -7.70 -10.12
CA GLY A 208 6.87 -8.09 -8.83
C GLY A 208 5.66 -9.02 -8.86
N PRO A 209 5.06 -9.26 -7.69
CA PRO A 209 5.35 -8.58 -6.40
C PRO A 209 6.72 -8.94 -5.79
N GLN A 210 7.39 -8.00 -5.10
CA GLN A 210 8.72 -8.21 -4.49
C GLN A 210 8.66 -9.12 -3.25
N LEU A 211 8.37 -10.40 -3.47
CA LEU A 211 8.32 -11.43 -2.46
C LEU A 211 9.37 -12.50 -2.75
N PRO A 212 10.03 -13.05 -1.73
CA PRO A 212 10.99 -14.12 -1.96
C PRO A 212 10.25 -15.37 -2.46
N ARG A 213 10.83 -16.07 -3.45
CA ARG A 213 10.24 -17.31 -4.01
C ARG A 213 9.90 -18.35 -2.93
N SER A 214 10.70 -18.44 -1.86
CA SER A 214 10.44 -19.32 -0.73
C SER A 214 9.11 -19.03 -0.02
N TYR A 215 8.64 -17.78 -0.04
CA TYR A 215 7.33 -17.40 0.48
C TYR A 215 6.19 -17.89 -0.43
N LEU A 216 6.40 -17.91 -1.75
CA LEU A 216 5.39 -18.33 -2.72
C LEU A 216 5.15 -19.86 -2.70
N ASP A 217 6.22 -20.63 -2.47
CA ASP A 217 6.19 -22.10 -2.50
C ASP A 217 5.64 -22.76 -1.22
N SER A 218 5.53 -22.01 -0.12
CA SER A 218 5.27 -22.53 1.23
C SER A 218 3.94 -23.28 1.42
N GLN A 219 3.06 -23.30 0.42
CA GLN A 219 1.77 -24.01 0.48
C GLN A 219 1.59 -25.05 -0.65
N ILE A 220 2.57 -25.27 -1.53
CA ILE A 220 2.50 -26.34 -2.54
C ILE A 220 2.99 -27.69 -1.97
N SER A 221 3.80 -27.67 -0.90
CA SER A 221 4.24 -28.87 -0.20
C SER A 221 3.32 -29.24 0.99
N VAL A 222 2.05 -29.57 0.74
CA VAL A 222 1.29 -30.37 1.72
C VAL A 222 1.57 -31.85 1.44
N SER A 223 2.80 -32.26 1.71
CA SER A 223 3.15 -33.66 1.96
C SER A 223 4.02 -33.72 3.21
N SER A 224 3.40 -34.19 4.29
CA SER A 224 3.98 -34.88 5.44
C SER A 224 5.48 -34.73 5.71
N HIS A 225 5.78 -34.17 6.88
CA HIS A 225 7.02 -34.36 7.64
C HIS A 225 8.33 -34.04 6.91
N ALA A 226 8.75 -32.79 7.01
CA ALA A 226 10.18 -32.48 7.13
C ALA A 226 10.36 -31.22 7.97
N SER A 227 10.75 -31.41 9.22
CA SER A 227 11.53 -30.42 9.95
C SER A 227 12.86 -30.24 9.21
N SER A 228 13.05 -29.10 8.55
CA SER A 228 14.36 -28.66 8.10
C SER A 228 14.50 -27.15 8.30
N GLY A 229 14.84 -26.77 9.53
CA GLY A 229 16.11 -26.11 9.86
C GLY A 229 16.72 -25.10 8.89
N ALA A 230 15.95 -24.21 8.29
CA ALA A 230 16.48 -22.97 7.73
C ALA A 230 15.99 -21.81 8.60
N GLU A 231 16.84 -21.36 9.52
CA GLU A 231 16.68 -20.09 10.22
C GLU A 231 16.65 -18.96 9.19
N PHE A 232 15.45 -18.47 8.86
CA PHE A 232 15.32 -17.19 8.18
C PHE A 232 15.39 -16.07 9.23
N LYS A 233 16.62 -15.60 9.50
CA LYS A 233 16.82 -14.29 10.17
C LYS A 233 16.49 -13.18 9.17
N ILE A 234 15.21 -12.82 9.08
CA ILE A 234 14.81 -11.54 8.48
C ILE A 234 15.15 -10.46 9.52
N SER A 235 16.27 -9.78 9.30
CA SER A 235 16.74 -8.68 10.14
C SER A 235 15.85 -7.44 9.94
N TYR A 236 14.82 -7.30 10.75
CA TYR A 236 14.34 -5.98 11.16
C TYR A 236 14.85 -5.75 12.58
N ALA A 237 15.76 -4.78 12.72
CA ALA A 237 16.37 -4.41 13.98
C ALA A 237 15.31 -3.91 14.97
N ASN A 238 14.84 -4.79 15.85
CA ASN A 238 14.84 -4.65 17.31
C ASN A 238 13.97 -5.74 17.94
N ALA A 239 14.54 -6.93 18.09
CA ALA A 239 14.20 -7.81 19.18
C ALA A 239 15.48 -8.56 19.57
N LYS A 240 16.05 -8.21 20.72
CA LYS A 240 16.86 -9.18 21.48
C LYS A 240 15.90 -10.27 21.94
N ALA A 241 15.62 -11.24 21.07
CA ALA A 241 15.03 -12.49 21.49
C ALA A 241 16.19 -13.38 21.94
N GLU A 242 16.24 -13.67 23.24
CA GLU A 242 17.09 -14.74 23.78
C GLU A 242 16.62 -16.07 23.17
N GLU A 243 17.58 -16.92 22.77
CA GLU A 243 17.33 -18.26 22.24
C GLU A 243 16.64 -19.12 23.31
N GLY A 244 15.31 -19.13 23.27
CA GLY A 244 14.42 -20.02 24.00
C GLY A 244 13.29 -20.46 23.08
N THR A 245 12.92 -21.73 23.15
CA THR A 245 11.92 -22.43 22.33
C THR A 245 10.47 -22.01 22.61
N GLU A 246 10.20 -20.71 22.69
CA GLU A 246 8.84 -20.20 22.91
C GLU A 246 8.15 -19.96 21.56
N VAL A 247 7.02 -20.63 21.34
CA VAL A 247 6.20 -20.46 20.13
C VAL A 247 5.65 -19.03 20.13
N ASP A 248 5.78 -18.32 19.01
CA ASP A 248 5.25 -16.96 18.86
C ASP A 248 3.75 -16.91 19.26
N PRO A 249 3.31 -15.96 20.10
CA PRO A 249 1.93 -15.89 20.57
C PRO A 249 0.88 -15.82 19.46
N CYS A 250 1.21 -15.21 18.31
CA CYS A 250 0.32 -15.16 17.17
C CYS A 250 0.13 -16.56 16.58
N ILE A 251 1.20 -17.32 16.45
CA ILE A 251 1.16 -18.68 15.92
C ILE A 251 0.43 -19.62 16.89
N ALA A 252 0.70 -19.51 18.19
CA ALA A 252 -0.03 -20.28 19.21
C ALA A 252 -1.55 -20.02 19.17
N PHE A 253 -1.95 -18.74 19.03
CA PHE A 253 -3.36 -18.37 18.85
C PHE A 253 -3.98 -18.97 17.58
N LEU A 254 -3.23 -18.96 16.47
CA LEU A 254 -3.69 -19.50 15.19
C LEU A 254 -3.80 -21.03 15.22
N ASP A 255 -2.89 -21.73 15.90
CA ASP A 255 -2.96 -23.18 16.14
C ASP A 255 -4.21 -23.55 16.94
N GLU A 256 -4.49 -22.81 18.03
CA GLU A 256 -5.70 -23.01 18.83
C GLU A 256 -6.96 -22.74 18.00
N ALA A 257 -6.98 -21.65 17.23
CA ALA A 257 -8.08 -21.31 16.37
C ALA A 257 -8.32 -22.37 15.28
N LEU A 258 -7.25 -22.93 14.69
CA LEU A 258 -7.34 -24.03 13.74
C LEU A 258 -7.97 -25.27 14.36
N ALA A 259 -7.51 -25.65 15.57
CA ALA A 259 -8.02 -26.82 16.27
C ALA A 259 -9.50 -26.69 16.65
N LYS A 260 -9.95 -25.49 17.03
CA LYS A 260 -11.30 -25.24 17.54
C LYS A 260 -12.31 -24.86 16.45
N HIS A 261 -11.87 -24.09 15.45
CA HIS A 261 -12.75 -23.47 14.45
C HIS A 261 -12.46 -23.95 13.01
N GLY A 262 -11.38 -24.70 12.79
CA GLY A 262 -10.99 -25.21 11.49
C GLY A 262 -10.25 -24.19 10.62
N ALA A 263 -9.92 -24.60 9.40
CA ALA A 263 -9.21 -23.77 8.44
C ALA A 263 -10.06 -22.56 7.96
N ASN A 264 -9.39 -21.49 7.56
CA ASN A 264 -10.00 -20.24 7.08
C ASN A 264 -11.00 -19.59 8.07
N SER A 265 -10.79 -19.77 9.37
CA SER A 265 -11.69 -19.30 10.44
C SER A 265 -11.30 -17.95 11.03
N VAL A 266 -10.02 -17.58 10.97
CA VAL A 266 -9.47 -16.39 11.63
C VAL A 266 -9.53 -15.15 10.73
N LEU A 267 -9.94 -14.03 11.31
CA LEU A 267 -9.78 -12.69 10.72
C LEU A 267 -8.48 -12.06 11.22
N TYR A 268 -7.50 -11.89 10.33
CA TYR A 268 -6.32 -11.09 10.61
C TYR A 268 -6.61 -9.61 10.33
N ILE A 269 -6.23 -8.71 11.24
CA ILE A 269 -6.51 -7.28 11.17
C ILE A 269 -5.18 -6.53 11.24
N SER A 270 -4.88 -5.70 10.23
CA SER A 270 -3.65 -4.90 10.17
C SER A 270 -3.83 -3.66 9.30
N PHE A 271 -3.53 -2.47 9.84
CA PHE A 271 -3.55 -1.20 9.11
C PHE A 271 -2.15 -0.71 8.70
N GLY A 272 -1.17 -1.62 8.71
CA GLY A 272 0.22 -1.32 8.38
C GLY A 272 0.99 -0.67 9.53
N SER A 273 2.21 -0.22 9.22
CA SER A 273 3.19 0.25 10.20
C SER A 273 3.12 1.76 10.50
N ILE A 274 2.33 2.53 9.75
CA ILE A 274 2.34 4.00 9.80
C ILE A 274 0.96 4.56 10.08
N MET A 275 -0.02 4.23 9.25
CA MET A 275 -1.34 4.87 9.28
C MET A 275 -2.31 4.12 10.20
N VAL A 276 -3.31 4.84 10.70
CA VAL A 276 -4.38 4.28 11.52
C VAL A 276 -5.73 4.81 11.01
N PRO A 277 -6.79 3.99 11.01
CA PRO A 277 -8.13 4.47 10.73
C PRO A 277 -8.62 5.36 11.88
N LYS A 278 -9.76 6.02 11.69
CA LYS A 278 -10.40 6.79 12.78
C LYS A 278 -10.71 5.89 13.99
N ASP A 279 -10.18 6.27 15.15
CA ASP A 279 -10.28 5.49 16.39
C ASP A 279 -11.71 5.06 16.75
N THR A 280 -12.69 5.97 16.61
CA THR A 280 -14.09 5.66 16.93
C THR A 280 -14.66 4.57 16.02
N HIS A 281 -14.31 4.56 14.74
CA HIS A 281 -14.79 3.55 13.79
C HIS A 281 -14.14 2.19 14.08
N LEU A 282 -12.87 2.20 14.52
CA LEU A 282 -12.21 0.97 14.94
C LEU A 282 -12.84 0.39 16.21
N GLY A 283 -13.27 1.23 17.16
CA GLY A 283 -14.08 0.81 18.30
C GLY A 283 -15.34 0.06 17.87
N TYR A 284 -16.03 0.57 16.84
CA TYR A 284 -17.21 -0.08 16.28
C TYR A 284 -16.93 -1.46 15.68
N LEU A 285 -15.75 -1.66 15.05
CA LEU A 285 -15.34 -2.98 14.58
C LEU A 285 -15.23 -3.97 15.73
N PHE A 286 -14.59 -3.60 16.84
CA PHE A 286 -14.43 -4.50 17.98
C PHE A 286 -15.75 -4.77 18.70
N ASP A 287 -16.63 -3.77 18.85
CA ASP A 287 -17.98 -4.01 19.35
C ASP A 287 -18.70 -5.03 18.48
N VAL A 288 -18.68 -4.87 17.15
CA VAL A 288 -19.28 -5.82 16.22
C VAL A 288 -18.71 -7.23 16.41
N LEU A 289 -17.37 -7.39 16.40
CA LEU A 289 -16.71 -8.70 16.52
C LEU A 289 -17.05 -9.42 17.84
N LEU A 290 -17.12 -8.67 18.94
CA LEU A 290 -17.43 -9.21 20.26
C LEU A 290 -18.91 -9.58 20.41
N GLU A 291 -19.81 -8.88 19.71
CA GLU A 291 -21.26 -9.11 19.72
C GLU A 291 -21.75 -10.16 18.71
N LEU A 292 -20.88 -10.65 17.80
CA LEU A 292 -21.30 -11.64 16.81
C LEU A 292 -21.86 -12.90 17.48
N GLU A 293 -23.05 -13.32 17.07
CA GLU A 293 -23.69 -14.57 17.49
C GLU A 293 -22.82 -15.78 17.12
N GLN A 294 -22.32 -15.81 15.88
CA GLN A 294 -21.30 -16.77 15.44
C GLN A 294 -19.92 -16.12 15.61
N PRO A 295 -19.10 -16.56 16.58
CA PRO A 295 -17.80 -15.94 16.83
C PRO A 295 -16.87 -16.11 15.62
N ILE A 296 -16.17 -15.04 15.27
CA ILE A 296 -15.03 -15.05 14.34
C ILE A 296 -13.79 -14.79 15.18
N PRO A 297 -12.88 -15.77 15.36
CA PRO A 297 -11.61 -15.52 16.01
C PRO A 297 -10.83 -14.45 15.25
N PHE A 298 -10.21 -13.51 15.95
CA PHE A 298 -9.45 -12.45 15.29
C PHE A 298 -8.08 -12.20 15.92
N LEU A 299 -7.10 -11.88 15.07
CA LEU A 299 -5.77 -11.44 15.45
C LEU A 299 -5.56 -10.02 14.95
N PHE A 300 -5.34 -9.06 15.86
CA PHE A 300 -5.10 -7.67 15.52
C PHE A 300 -3.65 -7.25 15.79
N ALA A 301 -2.95 -6.82 14.74
CA ALA A 301 -1.62 -6.23 14.82
C ALA A 301 -1.73 -4.69 14.92
N ALA A 302 -1.54 -4.16 16.12
CA ALA A 302 -1.52 -2.74 16.43
C ALA A 302 -0.12 -2.11 16.15
N ALA A 303 0.36 -2.28 14.92
CA ALA A 303 1.76 -2.03 14.54
C ALA A 303 2.17 -0.57 14.41
N SER A 304 1.23 0.35 14.15
CA SER A 304 1.56 1.76 13.99
C SER A 304 1.91 2.39 15.34
N PRO A 305 3.05 3.11 15.46
CA PRO A 305 3.34 3.92 16.64
C PRO A 305 2.34 5.07 16.86
N ALA A 306 1.58 5.45 15.82
CA ALA A 306 0.52 6.44 15.94
C ALA A 306 -0.77 5.85 16.53
N PHE A 307 -0.85 4.52 16.63
CA PHE A 307 -2.02 3.85 17.17
C PHE A 307 -2.06 3.97 18.68
N GLN A 308 -3.21 4.37 19.20
CA GLN A 308 -3.52 4.31 20.63
C GLN A 308 -4.71 3.38 20.79
N LEU A 309 -4.52 2.27 21.48
CA LEU A 309 -5.61 1.33 21.73
C LEU A 309 -6.63 2.01 22.65
N PRO A 310 -7.94 2.02 22.31
CA PRO A 310 -8.96 2.54 23.20
C PRO A 310 -8.88 1.93 24.61
N ASP A 311 -9.09 2.76 25.63
CA ASP A 311 -9.05 2.33 27.03
C ASP A 311 -9.97 1.13 27.30
N GLY A 312 -9.44 0.10 27.94
CA GLY A 312 -10.18 -1.11 28.30
C GLY A 312 -10.41 -2.10 27.15
N LEU A 313 -10.02 -1.78 25.91
CA LEU A 313 -10.27 -2.66 24.77
C LEU A 313 -9.44 -3.96 24.85
N ALA A 314 -8.17 -3.87 25.24
CA ALA A 314 -7.32 -5.05 25.40
C ALA A 314 -7.92 -6.03 26.43
N GLU A 315 -8.35 -5.51 27.57
CA GLU A 315 -8.97 -6.27 28.64
C GLU A 315 -10.31 -6.87 28.19
N LYS A 316 -11.13 -6.11 27.48
CA LYS A 316 -12.42 -6.57 26.91
C LYS A 316 -12.19 -7.72 25.92
N VAL A 317 -11.21 -7.60 25.03
CA VAL A 317 -10.87 -8.65 24.06
C VAL A 317 -10.31 -9.89 24.76
N ALA A 318 -9.37 -9.73 25.69
CA ALA A 318 -8.82 -10.85 26.45
C ALA A 318 -9.89 -11.60 27.25
N ALA A 319 -10.77 -10.87 27.96
CA ALA A 319 -11.85 -11.47 28.74
C ALA A 319 -12.89 -12.21 27.88
N SER A 320 -13.04 -11.81 26.61
CA SER A 320 -13.97 -12.48 25.69
C SER A 320 -13.47 -13.84 25.19
N GLY A 321 -12.15 -14.07 25.20
CA GLY A 321 -11.51 -15.23 24.57
C GLY A 321 -11.73 -15.32 23.05
N ARG A 322 -12.12 -14.21 22.39
CA ARG A 322 -12.44 -14.18 20.95
C ARG A 322 -11.30 -13.70 20.07
N GLY A 323 -10.26 -13.08 20.63
CA GLY A 323 -9.16 -12.58 19.81
C GLY A 323 -7.91 -12.27 20.59
N LEU A 324 -6.86 -11.98 19.82
CA LEU A 324 -5.53 -11.61 20.32
C LEU A 324 -5.15 -10.24 19.73
N ILE A 325 -4.65 -9.34 20.57
CA ILE A 325 -4.09 -8.05 20.17
C ILE A 325 -2.60 -8.10 20.46
N VAL A 326 -1.78 -7.77 19.46
CA VAL A 326 -0.32 -7.72 19.56
C VAL A 326 0.21 -6.40 18.99
N PRO A 327 1.32 -5.86 19.51
CA PRO A 327 1.95 -4.67 18.93
C PRO A 327 2.58 -4.97 17.57
N TRP A 328 2.96 -6.21 17.30
CA TRP A 328 3.48 -6.64 16.01
C TRP A 328 3.13 -8.11 15.80
N ALA A 329 2.85 -8.50 14.56
CA ALA A 329 2.61 -9.89 14.20
C ALA A 329 3.62 -10.32 13.13
N PRO A 330 4.08 -11.58 13.11
CA PRO A 330 4.85 -12.11 12.00
C PRO A 330 3.95 -12.33 10.78
N GLN A 331 3.56 -11.23 10.12
CA GLN A 331 2.46 -11.17 9.14
C GLN A 331 2.57 -12.22 8.03
N GLN A 332 3.78 -12.46 7.50
CA GLN A 332 4.02 -13.49 6.50
C GLN A 332 3.60 -14.89 6.98
N GLN A 333 3.98 -15.25 8.21
CA GLN A 333 3.65 -16.54 8.83
C GLN A 333 2.16 -16.62 9.17
N VAL A 334 1.56 -15.52 9.61
CA VAL A 334 0.10 -15.41 9.81
C VAL A 334 -0.63 -15.71 8.50
N PHE A 335 -0.24 -15.13 7.37
CA PHE A 335 -0.88 -15.40 6.07
C PHE A 335 -0.62 -16.81 5.55
N GLN A 336 0.51 -17.42 5.86
CA GLN A 336 0.80 -18.82 5.52
C GLN A 336 -0.02 -19.81 6.36
N HIS A 337 -0.50 -19.41 7.53
CA HIS A 337 -1.18 -20.30 8.47
C HIS A 337 -2.57 -20.73 7.98
N PRO A 338 -2.92 -22.03 7.99
CA PRO A 338 -4.21 -22.54 7.49
C PRO A 338 -5.46 -21.99 8.20
N ALA A 339 -5.33 -21.53 9.44
CA ALA A 339 -6.42 -20.89 10.17
C ALA A 339 -6.84 -19.54 9.56
N THR A 340 -5.92 -18.84 8.91
CA THR A 340 -6.15 -17.48 8.42
C THR A 340 -7.15 -17.50 7.26
N GLY A 341 -8.33 -16.92 7.49
CA GLY A 341 -9.42 -16.89 6.53
C GLY A 341 -9.52 -15.59 5.77
N TRP A 342 -9.37 -14.46 6.45
CA TRP A 342 -9.57 -13.14 5.86
C TRP A 342 -8.56 -12.15 6.42
N ALA A 343 -8.21 -11.15 5.63
CA ALA A 343 -7.42 -10.00 6.07
C ALA A 343 -8.26 -8.72 6.04
N LEU A 344 -8.53 -8.11 7.19
CA LEU A 344 -9.00 -6.73 7.24
C LEU A 344 -7.78 -5.82 7.16
N SER A 345 -7.69 -5.03 6.09
CA SER A 345 -6.49 -4.27 5.77
C SER A 345 -6.79 -2.91 5.18
N HIS A 346 -5.90 -1.96 5.46
CA HIS A 346 -5.79 -0.70 4.75
C HIS A 346 -5.40 -0.82 3.27
N CYS A 347 -5.07 -2.01 2.76
CA CYS A 347 -4.67 -2.24 1.37
C CYS A 347 -3.36 -1.53 0.95
N GLY A 348 -2.44 -1.29 1.89
CA GLY A 348 -1.07 -0.90 1.53
C GLY A 348 -0.37 -2.03 0.75
N SER A 349 0.42 -1.64 -0.26
CA SER A 349 0.97 -2.54 -1.30
C SER A 349 1.70 -3.79 -0.76
N GLY A 350 2.55 -3.64 0.27
CA GLY A 350 3.31 -4.76 0.84
C GLY A 350 2.41 -5.85 1.44
N GLY A 351 1.60 -5.49 2.45
CA GLY A 351 0.69 -6.45 3.10
C GLY A 351 -0.40 -6.96 2.15
N LEU A 352 -0.80 -6.16 1.16
CA LEU A 352 -1.68 -6.61 0.08
C LEU A 352 -1.03 -7.73 -0.73
N SER A 353 0.20 -7.52 -1.19
CA SER A 353 0.94 -8.50 -2.00
C SER A 353 1.17 -9.81 -1.23
N GLU A 354 1.52 -9.73 0.05
CA GLU A 354 1.68 -10.90 0.92
C GLU A 354 0.38 -11.70 1.05
N ALA A 355 -0.75 -11.03 1.31
CA ALA A 355 -2.06 -11.68 1.40
C ALA A 355 -2.45 -12.35 0.08
N LEU A 356 -2.30 -11.67 -1.05
CA LEU A 356 -2.64 -12.21 -2.37
C LEU A 356 -1.74 -13.39 -2.76
N ALA A 357 -0.45 -13.34 -2.44
CA ALA A 357 0.49 -14.44 -2.67
C ALA A 357 0.16 -15.68 -1.85
N GLN A 358 -0.57 -15.56 -0.73
CA GLN A 358 -1.09 -16.70 0.03
C GLN A 358 -2.56 -17.00 -0.26
N GLY A 359 -3.19 -16.28 -1.21
CA GLY A 359 -4.59 -16.51 -1.59
C GLY A 359 -5.60 -16.10 -0.51
N ILE A 360 -5.23 -15.17 0.37
CA ILE A 360 -6.08 -14.66 1.44
C ILE A 360 -6.95 -13.52 0.89
N PRO A 361 -8.29 -13.66 0.89
CA PRO A 361 -9.19 -12.57 0.49
C PRO A 361 -9.25 -11.46 1.55
N LEU A 362 -9.64 -10.25 1.14
CA LEU A 362 -9.54 -9.05 1.98
C LEU A 362 -10.90 -8.42 2.34
N ILE A 363 -10.92 -7.73 3.47
CA ILE A 363 -11.89 -6.68 3.80
C ILE A 363 -11.10 -5.37 3.80
N ALA A 364 -11.28 -4.58 2.74
CA ALA A 364 -10.56 -3.35 2.48
C ALA A 364 -11.14 -2.19 3.30
N TRP A 365 -10.26 -1.49 3.99
CA TRP A 365 -10.54 -0.27 4.72
C TRP A 365 -9.42 0.75 4.46
N PRO A 366 -9.37 1.31 3.24
CA PRO A 366 -8.28 2.20 2.84
C PRO A 366 -8.26 3.50 3.63
N ILE A 367 -7.05 4.05 3.84
CA ILE A 367 -6.83 5.31 4.55
C ILE A 367 -6.42 6.41 3.58
N ALA A 368 -5.28 6.28 2.89
CA ALA A 368 -4.73 7.34 2.05
C ALA A 368 -3.72 6.84 1.00
N VAL A 369 -3.21 7.76 0.18
CA VAL A 369 -2.17 7.54 -0.85
C VAL A 369 -2.67 6.58 -1.93
N ASP A 370 -2.09 5.38 -2.03
CA ASP A 370 -2.38 4.37 -3.03
C ASP A 370 -3.47 3.37 -2.58
N GLN A 371 -3.75 3.36 -1.29
CA GLN A 371 -4.67 2.41 -0.66
C GLN A 371 -6.08 2.43 -1.26
N PRO A 372 -6.70 3.59 -1.60
CA PRO A 372 -8.04 3.62 -2.18
C PRO A 372 -8.08 3.02 -3.60
N GLN A 373 -7.02 3.20 -4.40
CA GLN A 373 -6.91 2.60 -5.72
C GLN A 373 -6.69 1.08 -5.59
N ASN A 374 -5.83 0.66 -4.66
CA ASN A 374 -5.60 -0.75 -4.36
C ASN A 374 -6.89 -1.44 -3.89
N ALA A 375 -7.66 -0.81 -3.00
CA ALA A 375 -8.92 -1.33 -2.47
C ALA A 375 -9.95 -1.56 -3.59
N ARG A 376 -10.08 -0.61 -4.52
CA ARG A 376 -10.95 -0.75 -5.71
C ARG A 376 -10.45 -1.82 -6.67
N TRP A 377 -9.14 -1.88 -6.90
CA TRP A 377 -8.55 -2.93 -7.73
C TRP A 377 -8.88 -4.33 -7.18
N VAL A 378 -8.67 -4.57 -5.88
CA VAL A 378 -8.97 -5.90 -5.32
C VAL A 378 -10.46 -6.20 -5.15
N SER A 379 -11.32 -5.20 -4.97
CA SER A 379 -12.75 -5.41 -4.78
C SER A 379 -13.54 -5.47 -6.10
N GLU A 380 -13.23 -4.60 -7.06
CA GLU A 380 -13.98 -4.38 -8.30
C GLU A 380 -13.32 -4.98 -9.56
N VAL A 381 -12.00 -5.24 -9.54
CA VAL A 381 -11.27 -5.79 -10.70
C VAL A 381 -10.89 -7.26 -10.46
N LEU A 382 -10.14 -7.54 -9.39
CA LEU A 382 -9.77 -8.92 -9.06
C LEU A 382 -10.90 -9.69 -8.35
N HIS A 383 -11.86 -8.98 -7.77
CA HIS A 383 -12.97 -9.54 -7.01
C HIS A 383 -12.53 -10.50 -5.89
N VAL A 384 -11.48 -10.12 -5.16
CA VAL A 384 -10.92 -10.85 -4.01
C VAL A 384 -11.19 -10.15 -2.67
N ALA A 385 -11.80 -8.97 -2.69
CA ALA A 385 -12.08 -8.19 -1.49
C ALA A 385 -13.51 -7.65 -1.39
N PHE A 386 -13.99 -7.42 -0.17
CA PHE A 386 -15.05 -6.45 0.11
C PHE A 386 -14.40 -5.11 0.48
N GLU A 387 -15.09 -3.98 0.27
CA GLU A 387 -14.64 -2.67 0.75
C GLU A 387 -15.68 -2.13 1.74
N LEU A 388 -15.21 -1.62 2.88
CA LEU A 388 -16.04 -0.89 3.82
C LEU A 388 -16.15 0.56 3.36
N LEU A 389 -17.35 1.01 3.04
CA LEU A 389 -17.61 2.34 2.51
C LEU A 389 -18.14 3.29 3.59
N GLN A 390 -18.95 2.80 4.52
CA GLN A 390 -19.55 3.63 5.59
C GLN A 390 -18.50 4.18 6.56
N VAL A 391 -17.31 3.56 6.60
CA VAL A 391 -16.19 4.00 7.44
C VAL A 391 -15.51 5.28 6.95
N ARG A 392 -15.87 5.80 5.76
CA ARG A 392 -15.26 7.00 5.17
C ARG A 392 -15.65 8.26 5.95
N VAL A 393 -14.67 9.13 6.21
CA VAL A 393 -14.80 10.38 6.98
C VAL A 393 -14.00 11.55 6.40
N GLY A 394 -13.23 11.31 5.34
CA GLY A 394 -12.51 12.37 4.63
C GLY A 394 -13.42 13.14 3.67
N LEU A 395 -12.81 13.87 2.73
CA LEU A 395 -13.52 14.49 1.61
C LEU A 395 -14.28 13.46 0.74
N GLY A 396 -13.92 12.18 0.85
CA GLY A 396 -14.63 11.03 0.28
C GLY A 396 -15.85 10.54 1.06
N GLN A 397 -16.28 11.19 2.14
CA GLN A 397 -17.59 10.93 2.79
C GLN A 397 -18.74 11.52 1.95
N LYS A 398 -18.78 11.06 0.71
CA LYS A 398 -19.74 11.37 -0.34
C LYS A 398 -20.07 10.08 -1.05
N LYS A 399 -21.11 10.10 -1.89
CA LYS A 399 -21.53 8.96 -2.70
C LYS A 399 -20.34 8.30 -3.42
N ALA A 400 -20.28 6.98 -3.40
CA ALA A 400 -19.31 6.18 -4.14
C ALA A 400 -19.91 5.75 -5.48
N PHE A 401 -19.20 5.89 -6.61
CA PHE A 401 -19.76 5.67 -7.95
C PHE A 401 -20.18 4.22 -8.18
N ARG A 402 -19.30 3.25 -7.90
CA ARG A 402 -19.60 1.80 -8.02
C ARG A 402 -20.29 1.41 -9.34
N GLY A 403 -19.89 2.06 -10.43
CA GLY A 403 -20.40 1.81 -11.78
C GLY A 403 -21.68 2.56 -12.16
N ASP A 404 -22.30 3.32 -11.27
CA ASP A 404 -23.56 4.04 -11.50
C ASP A 404 -23.55 5.44 -10.86
N PRO A 405 -24.05 6.51 -11.53
CA PRO A 405 -24.12 7.84 -10.93
C PRO A 405 -24.99 7.94 -9.65
N ASN A 406 -25.93 7.02 -9.43
CA ASN A 406 -26.69 6.94 -8.18
C ASN A 406 -25.93 6.19 -7.09
N GLY A 407 -24.90 5.42 -7.45
CA GLY A 407 -23.85 4.92 -6.58
C GLY A 407 -24.30 4.31 -5.25
N THR A 408 -23.42 4.41 -4.26
CA THR A 408 -23.68 4.03 -2.86
C THR A 408 -23.57 5.25 -1.97
N ASP A 409 -24.63 5.60 -1.25
CA ASP A 409 -24.60 6.68 -0.26
C ASP A 409 -23.77 6.31 0.97
N ILE A 410 -22.95 7.27 1.41
CA ILE A 410 -22.13 7.14 2.63
C ILE A 410 -22.82 7.94 3.73
N ILE A 411 -23.53 7.23 4.59
CA ILE A 411 -24.28 7.79 5.71
C ILE A 411 -23.32 8.13 6.85
N GLY A 412 -22.40 7.22 7.15
CA GLY A 412 -21.32 7.44 8.12
C GLY A 412 -21.77 7.57 9.59
N THR A 413 -23.00 7.18 9.93
CA THR A 413 -23.42 7.04 11.33
C THR A 413 -22.90 5.74 11.93
N GLU A 414 -22.85 5.66 13.26
CA GLU A 414 -22.49 4.45 13.98
C GLU A 414 -23.33 3.24 13.53
N GLU A 415 -24.64 3.42 13.38
CA GLU A 415 -25.57 2.37 12.98
C GLU A 415 -25.26 1.88 11.57
N ALA A 416 -25.01 2.81 10.63
CA ALA A 416 -24.69 2.45 9.25
C ALA A 416 -23.35 1.71 9.14
N ILE A 417 -22.33 2.17 9.89
CA ILE A 417 -21.00 1.54 9.94
C ILE A 417 -21.10 0.14 10.54
N LYS A 418 -21.72 -0.01 11.72
CA LYS A 418 -21.89 -1.31 12.38
C LYS A 418 -22.74 -2.26 11.52
N ALA A 419 -23.77 -1.75 10.83
CA ALA A 419 -24.58 -2.56 9.92
C ALA A 419 -23.78 -3.06 8.72
N GLU A 420 -22.98 -2.21 8.08
CA GLU A 420 -22.10 -2.61 6.98
C GLU A 420 -21.07 -3.67 7.43
N MET A 421 -20.41 -3.46 8.58
CA MET A 421 -19.47 -4.43 9.14
C MET A 421 -20.12 -5.81 9.37
N LYS A 422 -21.31 -5.83 9.99
CA LYS A 422 -22.07 -7.07 10.23
C LYS A 422 -22.44 -7.76 8.91
N ASP A 423 -22.92 -7.01 7.93
CA ASP A 423 -23.28 -7.54 6.61
C ASP A 423 -22.06 -8.09 5.84
N VAL A 424 -20.95 -7.35 5.81
CA VAL A 424 -19.72 -7.78 5.14
C VAL A 424 -19.15 -9.03 5.77
N LEU A 425 -19.08 -9.11 7.11
CA LEU A 425 -18.62 -10.32 7.81
C LEU A 425 -19.53 -11.52 7.51
N LYS A 426 -20.86 -11.32 7.49
CA LYS A 426 -21.81 -12.37 7.10
C LYS A 426 -21.59 -12.83 5.66
N ARG A 427 -21.42 -11.90 4.70
CA ARG A 427 -21.17 -12.23 3.29
C ARG A 427 -19.81 -12.90 3.08
N ALA A 428 -18.81 -12.53 3.87
CA ALA A 428 -17.47 -13.12 3.88
C ALA A 428 -17.46 -14.58 4.34
N LEU A 429 -18.38 -14.97 5.22
CA LEU A 429 -18.58 -16.37 5.63
C LEU A 429 -19.55 -17.13 4.70
N GLY A 430 -20.28 -16.43 3.83
CA GLY A 430 -21.25 -17.00 2.90
C GLY A 430 -20.70 -17.32 1.50
N GLU A 431 -21.62 -17.52 0.55
CA GLU A 431 -21.30 -17.86 -0.84
C GLU A 431 -20.46 -16.79 -1.56
N GLN A 432 -20.67 -15.50 -1.26
CA GLN A 432 -19.84 -14.44 -1.84
C GLN A 432 -18.39 -14.57 -1.35
N GLY A 433 -18.18 -14.88 -0.08
CA GLY A 433 -16.87 -15.12 0.48
C GLY A 433 -16.15 -16.32 -0.14
N LYS A 434 -16.86 -17.43 -0.36
CA LYS A 434 -16.32 -18.60 -1.08
C LYS A 434 -15.83 -18.23 -2.48
N LYS A 435 -16.61 -17.44 -3.23
CA LYS A 435 -16.23 -16.95 -4.56
C LYS A 435 -14.98 -16.06 -4.51
N LYS A 436 -14.90 -15.13 -3.56
CA LYS A 436 -13.72 -14.26 -3.38
C LYS A 436 -12.46 -15.06 -3.03
N ARG A 437 -12.57 -16.09 -2.19
CA ARG A 437 -11.45 -17.01 -1.88
C ARG A 437 -11.01 -17.81 -3.10
N ALA A 438 -11.94 -18.30 -3.92
CA ALA A 438 -11.62 -18.97 -5.17
C ALA A 438 -10.90 -18.03 -6.15
N ASN A 439 -11.31 -16.76 -6.22
CA ASN A 439 -10.60 -15.75 -7.01
C ASN A 439 -9.20 -15.45 -6.43
N ALA A 440 -9.07 -15.33 -5.11
CA ALA A 440 -7.77 -15.12 -4.46
C ALA A 440 -6.81 -16.29 -4.71
N SER A 441 -7.32 -17.52 -4.78
CA SER A 441 -6.52 -18.70 -5.15
C SER A 441 -6.02 -18.63 -6.60
N LYS A 442 -6.82 -18.09 -7.54
CA LYS A 442 -6.38 -17.86 -8.92
C LYS A 442 -5.32 -16.76 -9.01
N VAL A 443 -5.52 -15.67 -8.27
CA VAL A 443 -4.56 -14.56 -8.18
C VAL A 443 -3.23 -15.05 -7.61
N LYS A 444 -3.26 -15.88 -6.56
CA LYS A 444 -2.09 -16.57 -6.02
C LYS A 444 -1.34 -17.35 -7.11
N GLN A 445 -2.05 -18.13 -7.92
CA GLN A 445 -1.43 -18.90 -9.01
C GLN A 445 -0.78 -17.98 -10.05
N ILE A 446 -1.43 -16.88 -10.43
CA ILE A 446 -0.87 -15.89 -11.35
C ILE A 446 0.43 -15.30 -10.81
N ILE A 447 0.47 -14.94 -9.52
CA ILE A 447 1.67 -14.44 -8.84
C ILE A 447 2.77 -15.50 -8.87
N HIS A 448 2.45 -16.74 -8.48
CA HIS A 448 3.40 -17.85 -8.47
C HIS A 448 4.01 -18.09 -9.85
N ASP A 449 3.17 -18.28 -10.88
CA ASP A 449 3.61 -18.54 -12.25
C ASP A 449 4.46 -17.41 -12.84
N SER A 450 4.20 -16.16 -12.44
CA SER A 450 4.97 -14.99 -12.91
C SER A 450 6.39 -14.97 -12.35
N GLU A 451 6.57 -15.48 -11.13
CA GLU A 451 7.80 -15.40 -10.33
C GLU A 451 8.69 -16.66 -10.44
N MET A 452 8.12 -17.81 -10.84
CA MET A 452 8.86 -19.06 -11.00
C MET A 452 9.91 -18.98 -12.13
N PRO A 453 10.98 -19.80 -12.08
CA PRO A 453 12.05 -19.78 -13.09
C PRO A 453 11.54 -19.82 -14.53
N GLY A 454 11.95 -18.84 -15.34
CA GLY A 454 11.51 -18.66 -16.73
C GLY A 454 10.15 -17.95 -16.89
N GLY A 455 9.50 -17.61 -15.79
CA GLY A 455 8.29 -16.80 -15.74
C GLY A 455 8.50 -15.37 -16.23
N GLN A 456 7.43 -14.59 -16.25
CA GLN A 456 7.46 -13.22 -16.79
C GLN A 456 8.49 -12.33 -16.08
N VAL A 457 8.65 -12.45 -14.77
CA VAL A 457 9.55 -11.59 -13.98
C VAL A 457 11.02 -11.83 -14.37
N ASP A 458 11.44 -13.09 -14.55
CA ASP A 458 12.79 -13.42 -15.04
C ASP A 458 13.06 -12.78 -16.41
N GLN A 459 12.07 -12.83 -17.33
CA GLN A 459 12.20 -12.23 -18.66
C GLN A 459 12.40 -10.71 -18.59
N HIS A 460 11.76 -10.04 -17.64
CA HIS A 460 11.92 -8.60 -17.44
C HIS A 460 13.24 -8.27 -16.73
N PHE A 461 13.76 -9.13 -15.85
CA PHE A 461 15.12 -8.97 -15.32
C PHE A 461 16.18 -9.13 -16.42
N GLU A 462 16.00 -10.08 -17.35
CA GLU A 462 16.88 -10.20 -18.52
C GLU A 462 16.82 -8.95 -19.41
N LEU A 463 15.62 -8.38 -19.61
CA LEU A 463 15.46 -7.14 -20.35
C LEU A 463 16.15 -5.98 -19.65
N LEU A 464 15.99 -5.85 -18.32
CA LEU A 464 16.72 -4.86 -17.54
C LEU A 464 18.23 -5.00 -17.75
N GLY A 465 18.76 -6.23 -17.66
CA GLY A 465 20.16 -6.52 -17.91
C GLY A 465 20.66 -6.06 -19.28
N LYS A 466 19.83 -6.22 -20.33
CA LYS A 466 20.14 -5.74 -21.69
C LYS A 466 20.06 -4.21 -21.82
N LEU A 467 19.22 -3.56 -21.03
CA LEU A 467 19.04 -2.10 -21.06
C LEU A 467 20.18 -1.35 -20.35
N ILE A 468 20.94 -2.03 -19.49
CA ILE A 468 21.97 -1.41 -18.62
C ILE A 468 23.39 -1.92 -18.89
N ALA A 469 23.53 -2.88 -19.80
CA ALA A 469 24.81 -3.32 -20.36
C ALA A 469 25.23 -2.38 -21.49
#